data_AF-A0A1R1Y6U6-F1
#
_entry.id   AF-A0A1R1Y6U6-F1
#
_cell.length_a   1.000
_cell.length_b   1.000
_cell.length_c   1.000
_cell.angle_alpha   90.00
_cell.angle_beta   90.00
_cell.angle_gamma   90.00
#
_symmetry.space_group_name_H-M   'P 1'
#
loop_
_entity.id
_entity.type
_entity.pdbx_description
1 polymer ?
#
loop_
_entity_poly.entity_id
_entity_poly.type
_entity_poly.pdbx_seq_one_letter_code
_entity_poly.pdbx_strand_id
1 'polypeptide(L)'
;MASVDFLGKAVELVNKAISEDTSGNFEDAYKLYMQSLDYFMTSLKYEKNQKVRDSIRKKLEEYLERAEKLKAHISNKNNSKQAMANGTDSSDK
;
A
#
# COMPACT_ATOMS: atom_id res chain seq x y z
N MET A 1 15.57 -17.19 -21.39
CA MET A 1 14.34 -16.74 -20.71
C MET A 1 14.78 -15.79 -19.60
N ALA A 2 14.40 -14.51 -19.65
CA ALA A 2 14.68 -13.60 -18.55
C ALA A 2 14.00 -14.19 -17.30
N SER A 3 14.79 -14.61 -16.31
CA SER A 3 14.26 -15.05 -15.03
C SER A 3 13.46 -13.88 -14.45
N VAL A 4 12.15 -14.05 -14.30
CA VAL A 4 11.30 -13.02 -13.70
C VAL A 4 11.76 -12.86 -12.25
N ASP A 5 12.47 -11.76 -11.97
CA ASP A 5 12.91 -11.41 -10.62
C ASP A 5 11.75 -10.76 -9.87
N PHE A 6 10.91 -11.61 -9.27
CA PHE A 6 9.75 -11.17 -8.50
C PHE A 6 10.16 -10.29 -7.31
N LEU A 7 11.31 -10.59 -6.68
CA LEU A 7 11.82 -9.81 -5.56
C LEU A 7 12.25 -8.43 -6.02
N GLY A 8 13.05 -8.35 -7.10
CA GLY A 8 13.46 -7.08 -7.70
C GLY A 8 12.26 -6.22 -8.10
N LYS A 9 11.20 -6.83 -8.65
CA LYS A 9 9.98 -6.10 -8.98
C LYS A 9 9.21 -5.60 -7.76
N ALA A 10 9.13 -6.40 -6.71
CA ALA A 10 8.53 -6.00 -5.44
C ALA A 10 9.26 -4.78 -4.84
N VAL A 11 10.60 -4.81 -4.85
CA VAL A 11 11.46 -3.73 -4.36
C VAL A 11 11.28 -2.44 -5.17
N GLU A 12 11.19 -2.54 -6.51
CA GLU A 12 10.94 -1.37 -7.36
C GLU A 12 9.59 -0.71 -7.03
N LEU A 13 8.53 -1.52 -6.88
CA LEU A 13 7.19 -1.03 -6.59
C LEU A 13 7.09 -0.43 -5.20
N VAL A 14 7.71 -1.04 -4.18
CA VAL A 14 7.63 -0.51 -2.82
C VAL A 14 8.40 0.80 -2.68
N ASN A 15 9.52 0.96 -3.37
CA ASN A 15 10.24 2.24 -3.40
C ASN A 15 9.39 3.36 -4.02
N LYS A 16 8.66 3.05 -5.09
CA LYS A 16 7.67 3.99 -5.66
C LYS A 16 6.55 4.28 -4.67
N ALA A 17 6.01 3.26 -3.99
CA ALA A 17 4.98 3.43 -2.98
C ALA A 17 5.41 4.36 -1.84
N ILE A 18 6.65 4.19 -1.33
CA ILE A 18 7.23 5.05 -0.29
C ILE A 18 7.40 6.49 -0.78
N SER A 19 7.81 6.68 -2.04
CA SER A 19 7.93 8.02 -2.63
C SER A 19 6.57 8.72 -2.66
N GLU A 20 5.53 8.05 -3.18
CA GLU A 20 4.17 8.60 -3.23
C GLU A 20 3.60 8.86 -1.84
N ASP A 21 3.86 7.97 -0.89
CA ASP A 21 3.43 8.10 0.50
C ASP A 21 4.04 9.36 1.14
N THR A 22 5.35 9.54 0.95
CA THR A 22 6.09 10.71 1.45
C THR A 22 5.63 12.00 0.76
N SER A 23 5.22 11.93 -0.50
CA SER A 23 4.63 13.05 -1.24
C SER A 23 3.16 13.35 -0.87
N GLY A 24 2.54 12.54 -0.02
CA GLY A 24 1.13 12.70 0.39
C GLY A 24 0.11 12.16 -0.61
N ASN A 25 0.57 11.46 -1.65
CA ASN A 25 -0.25 10.82 -2.67
C ASN A 25 -0.76 9.46 -2.16
N PHE A 26 -1.50 9.48 -1.06
CA PHE A 26 -1.83 8.28 -0.28
C PHE A 26 -2.62 7.20 -1.04
N GLU A 27 -3.50 7.59 -1.96
CA GLU A 27 -4.28 6.64 -2.77
C GLU A 27 -3.39 5.85 -3.73
N ASP A 28 -2.44 6.51 -4.38
CA ASP A 28 -1.52 5.86 -5.31
C ASP A 28 -0.44 5.08 -4.57
N ALA A 29 0.04 5.62 -3.45
CA ALA A 29 0.91 4.89 -2.52
C ALA A 29 0.26 3.56 -2.08
N TYR A 30 -1.01 3.60 -1.67
CA TYR A 30 -1.75 2.40 -1.26
C TYR A 30 -1.81 1.34 -2.38
N LYS A 31 -2.14 1.74 -3.62
CA LYS A 31 -2.18 0.84 -4.78
C LYS A 31 -0.81 0.20 -5.04
N LEU A 32 0.25 1.00 -5.01
CA LEU A 32 1.62 0.54 -5.23
C LEU A 32 2.09 -0.41 -4.12
N TYR A 33 1.74 -0.13 -2.86
CA TYR A 33 2.00 -1.06 -1.75
C TYR A 33 1.30 -2.40 -1.98
N MET A 34 0.01 -2.41 -2.33
CA MET A 34 -0.72 -3.66 -2.62
C MET A 34 -0.06 -4.46 -3.75
N GLN A 35 0.29 -3.80 -4.85
CA GLN A 35 1.01 -4.47 -5.95
C GLN A 35 2.36 -5.03 -5.50
N SER A 36 3.13 -4.28 -4.71
CA SER A 36 4.43 -4.77 -4.20
C SER A 36 4.28 -6.02 -3.33
N LEU A 37 3.23 -6.08 -2.51
CA LEU A 37 2.94 -7.22 -1.63
C LEU A 37 2.61 -8.49 -2.42
N ASP A 38 1.88 -8.38 -3.53
CA ASP A 38 1.61 -9.50 -4.43
C ASP A 38 2.91 -10.09 -5.02
N TYR A 39 3.86 -9.23 -5.39
CA TYR A 39 5.18 -9.67 -5.85
C TYR A 39 6.02 -10.27 -4.71
N PHE A 40 5.99 -9.72 -3.49
CA PHE A 40 6.64 -10.34 -2.33
C PHE A 40 6.07 -11.73 -2.01
N MET A 41 4.75 -11.91 -2.07
CA MET A 41 4.08 -13.21 -1.90
C MET A 41 4.51 -14.21 -2.98
N THR A 42 4.58 -13.76 -4.23
CA THR A 42 5.06 -14.58 -5.35
C THR A 42 6.53 -14.97 -5.15
N SER A 43 7.36 -14.03 -4.69
CA SER A 43 8.76 -14.32 -4.36
C SER A 43 8.89 -15.34 -3.24
N LEU A 44 8.06 -15.27 -2.19
CA LEU A 44 8.03 -16.27 -1.10
C LEU A 44 7.65 -17.67 -1.56
N LYS A 45 6.83 -17.79 -2.60
CA LYS A 45 6.41 -19.07 -3.19
C LYS A 45 7.57 -19.80 -3.87
N TYR A 46 8.49 -19.06 -4.49
CA TYR A 46 9.59 -19.64 -5.27
C TYR A 46 10.95 -19.59 -4.56
N GLU A 47 11.10 -18.78 -3.50
CA GLU A 47 12.31 -18.70 -2.70
C GLU A 47 12.50 -19.94 -1.83
N LYS A 48 13.69 -20.55 -1.90
CA LYS A 48 14.05 -21.77 -1.16
C LYS A 48 14.90 -21.48 0.07
N ASN A 49 15.65 -20.38 0.06
CA ASN A 49 16.53 -20.00 1.16
C ASN A 49 15.72 -19.44 2.34
N GLN A 50 15.65 -20.18 3.44
CA GLN A 50 14.86 -19.79 4.61
C GLN A 50 15.23 -18.41 5.16
N LYS A 51 16.52 -18.06 5.19
CA LYS A 51 16.95 -16.74 5.68
C LYS A 51 16.39 -15.61 4.82
N VAL A 52 16.38 -15.80 3.50
CA VAL A 52 15.83 -14.81 2.55
C VAL A 52 14.30 -14.74 2.71
N ARG A 53 13.62 -15.89 2.85
CA ARG A 53 12.17 -15.93 3.11
C ARG A 53 11.79 -15.18 4.36
N ASP A 54 12.54 -15.35 5.45
CA ASP A 54 12.28 -14.66 6.71
C ASP A 54 12.48 -13.15 6.58
N SER A 55 13.52 -12.71 5.85
CA SER A 55 13.69 -11.29 5.51
C SER A 55 12.54 -10.75 4.68
N ILE A 56 12.05 -11.49 3.68
CA ILE A 56 10.92 -11.09 2.85
C ILE A 56 9.64 -10.99 3.68
N ARG A 57 9.35 -11.96 4.56
CA ARG A 57 8.15 -11.94 5.43
C ARG A 57 8.12 -10.71 6.34
N LYS A 58 9.23 -10.40 7.00
CA LYS A 58 9.32 -9.21 7.85
C LYS A 58 8.99 -7.93 7.07
N LYS A 59 9.54 -7.81 5.86
CA LYS A 59 9.24 -6.67 4.98
C LYS A 59 7.80 -6.65 4.51
N LEU A 60 7.23 -7.80 4.18
CA LEU A 60 5.84 -7.92 3.80
C LEU A 60 4.91 -7.44 4.92
N GLU A 61 5.17 -7.85 6.17
CA GLU A 61 4.40 -7.41 7.35
C GLU A 61 4.49 -5.89 7.57
N GLU A 62 5.70 -5.32 7.51
CA GLU A 62 5.92 -3.87 7.64
C GLU A 62 5.14 -3.07 6.57
N TYR A 63 5.17 -3.52 5.32
CA TYR A 63 4.50 -2.83 4.22
C TYR A 63 2.98 -3.04 4.22
N LEU A 64 2.51 -4.20 4.67
CA LEU A 64 1.08 -4.44 4.86
C LEU A 64 0.50 -3.51 5.95
N GLU A 65 1.18 -3.41 7.10
CA GLU A 65 0.75 -2.51 8.18
C GLU A 65 0.67 -1.05 7.70
N ARG A 66 1.65 -0.61 6.89
CA ARG A 66 1.61 0.74 6.32
C ARG A 66 0.42 0.92 5.36
N ALA A 67 0.17 -0.06 4.51
CA ALA A 67 -0.93 0.01 3.56
C ALA A 67 -2.32 0.02 4.27
N GLU A 68 -2.48 -0.73 5.37
CA GLU A 68 -3.68 -0.68 6.20
C GLU A 68 -3.90 0.71 6.82
N LYS A 69 -2.84 1.34 7.33
CA LYS A 69 -2.89 2.72 7.85
C LYS A 69 -3.29 3.71 6.76
N LEU A 70 -2.75 3.57 5.54
CA LEU A 70 -3.14 4.40 4.39
C LEU A 70 -4.60 4.22 4.03
N LYS A 71 -5.11 2.98 3.98
CA LYS A 71 -6.52 2.68 3.70
C LYS A 71 -7.46 3.34 4.72
N ALA A 72 -7.10 3.30 6.01
CA ALA A 72 -7.86 3.97 7.05
C ALA A 72 -7.85 5.50 6.87
N HIS A 73 -6.69 6.08 6.57
CA HIS A 73 -6.55 7.51 6.33
C HIS A 73 -7.38 8.00 5.13
N ILE A 74 -7.36 7.26 4.01
CA ILE A 74 -8.17 7.55 2.81
C ILE A 74 -9.67 7.47 3.13
N SER A 75 -10.09 6.40 3.82
CA SER A 75 -11.49 6.20 4.22
C SER A 75 -12.00 7.32 5.13
N ASN A 76 -11.20 7.77 6.09
CA ASN A 76 -11.56 8.86 7.00
C ASN A 76 -11.67 10.21 6.28
N LYS A 77 -10.77 10.48 5.32
CA LYS A 77 -10.81 11.69 4.49
C LYS A 77 -12.04 11.76 3.59
N ASN A 78 -12.50 10.61 3.10
CA ASN A 78 -13.71 10.54 2.27
C ASN A 78 -14.99 10.74 3.11
N ASN A 79 -15.05 10.16 4.32
CA ASN A 79 -16.17 10.38 5.23
C ASN A 79 -16.26 11.82 5.73
N SER A 80 -15.13 12.48 6.02
CA SER A 80 -15.14 13.89 6.44
C SER A 80 -15.56 14.84 5.33
N LYS A 81 -15.20 14.57 4.07
CA LYS A 81 -15.72 15.33 2.91
C LYS A 81 -17.23 15.17 2.72
N GLN A 82 -17.79 13.97 2.94
CA GLN A 82 -19.24 13.75 2.83
C GLN A 82 -20.03 14.42 3.96
N ALA A 83 -19.50 14.46 5.19
CA ALA A 83 -20.16 15.13 6.30
C ALA A 83 -20.28 16.66 6.13
N MET A 84 -19.30 17.29 5.47
CA MET A 84 -19.31 18.74 5.22
C MET A 84 -20.21 19.15 4.04
N ALA A 85 -20.51 18.23 3.12
CA ALA A 85 -21.37 18.52 1.97
C ALA A 85 -22.87 18.48 2.31
N ASN A 86 -23.27 17.92 3.45
CA ASN A 86 -24.68 17.70 3.82
C ASN A 86 -25.23 18.69 4.88
N GLY A 87 -24.51 19.80 5.15
CA GLY A 87 -24.80 20.70 6.28
C GLY A 87 -25.29 22.11 5.96
N THR A 88 -25.87 22.40 4.78
CA THR A 88 -26.32 23.78 4.43
C THR A 88 -27.69 23.89 3.75
N ASP A 89 -28.68 23.08 4.13
CA ASP A 89 -30.07 23.41 3.77
C ASP A 89 -31.06 22.99 4.86
N SER A 90 -31.55 23.97 5.63
CA SER A 90 -32.79 23.98 6.42
C SER A 90 -32.85 25.33 7.18
N SER A 91 -33.14 26.43 6.49
CA SER A 91 -34.48 27.05 6.35
C SER A 91 -34.79 28.07 7.47
N ASP A 92 -34.70 29.35 7.08
CA ASP A 92 -35.52 30.45 7.61
C ASP A 92 -36.98 30.03 7.85
N LYS A 93 -37.48 30.23 9.07
CA LYS A 93 -38.80 30.85 9.31
C LYS A 93 -38.96 31.32 10.75
#